data_AF-P22041-F1
#
_entry.id   AF-P22041-F1
#
_cell.length_a   1.000
_cell.length_b   1.000
_cell.length_c   1.000
_cell.angle_alpha   90.00
_cell.angle_beta   90.00
_cell.angle_gamma   90.00
#
_symmetry.space_group_name_H-M   'P 1'
#
loop_
_entity.id
_entity.type
_entity.pdbx_description
1 polymer ?
#
loop_
_entity_poly.entity_id
_entity_poly.type
_entity_poly.pdbx_seq_one_letter_code
_entity_poly.pdbx_strand_id
1 'polypeptide(L)'
;MVMDHDINGNGKFDDKELPGLKKGYFDNLKSYQYFTHLRLGTKKLEVPSPTKFVASIADGRVTFRFFVPLGLRLDAKTPLAVAFYDDTFFTDMVFNKSGPVALKVTDGGKGSVALRASPSLSYYSGQVVPTYAFITWSPS
;
A
#
# COMPACT_ATOMS: atom_id res chain seq x y z
N MET A 1 16.91 9.67 -12.58
CA MET A 1 15.90 8.59 -12.69
C MET A 1 16.14 7.56 -11.59
N VAL A 2 15.20 6.65 -11.32
CA VAL A 2 15.38 5.62 -10.26
C VAL A 2 16.64 4.77 -10.51
N MET A 3 16.98 4.52 -11.79
CA MET A 3 18.20 3.80 -12.19
C MET A 3 19.49 4.53 -11.79
N ASP A 4 19.48 5.86 -11.65
CA ASP A 4 20.68 6.62 -11.25
C ASP A 4 21.09 6.32 -9.80
N HIS A 5 20.21 5.70 -9.02
CA HIS A 5 20.50 5.25 -7.66
C HIS A 5 21.09 3.84 -7.59
N ASP A 6 21.01 3.04 -8.67
CA ASP A 6 21.65 1.72 -8.78
C ASP A 6 23.09 1.93 -9.27
N ILE A 7 23.92 2.51 -8.40
CA ILE A 7 25.29 2.95 -8.66
C ILE A 7 26.16 1.77 -9.13
N ASN A 8 25.96 0.59 -8.53
CA ASN A 8 26.70 -0.61 -8.87
C ASN A 8 26.07 -1.41 -10.04
N GLY A 9 24.85 -1.06 -10.48
CA GLY A 9 24.15 -1.67 -11.62
C GLY A 9 23.70 -3.11 -11.39
N ASN A 10 23.53 -3.55 -10.14
CA ASN A 10 23.22 -4.95 -9.83
C ASN A 10 21.70 -5.25 -9.79
N GLY A 11 20.85 -4.24 -10.02
CA GLY A 11 19.39 -4.36 -9.96
C GLY A 11 18.83 -4.38 -8.53
N LYS A 12 19.64 -4.15 -7.52
CA LYS A 12 19.20 -4.02 -6.12
C LYS A 12 19.85 -2.78 -5.54
N PHE A 13 19.07 -2.05 -4.77
CA PHE A 13 19.64 -0.97 -3.99
C PHE A 13 20.27 -1.56 -2.73
N ASP A 14 21.58 -1.49 -2.65
CA ASP A 14 22.30 -1.84 -1.44
C ASP A 14 22.08 -0.79 -0.34
N ASP A 15 22.60 -1.06 0.86
CA ASP A 15 22.42 -0.16 2.02
C ASP A 15 23.03 1.24 1.80
N LYS A 16 23.94 1.41 0.83
CA LYS A 16 24.55 2.71 0.49
C LYS A 16 23.70 3.49 -0.52
N GLU A 17 23.01 2.79 -1.41
CA GLU A 17 22.17 3.36 -2.46
C GLU A 17 20.76 3.71 -1.96
N LEU A 18 20.22 2.86 -1.07
CA LEU A 18 18.85 2.97 -0.56
C LEU A 18 18.51 4.32 0.09
N PRO A 19 19.38 4.98 0.88
CA PRO A 19 19.07 6.29 1.47
C PRO A 19 18.83 7.37 0.41
N GLY A 20 19.61 7.35 -0.67
CA GLY A 20 19.47 8.29 -1.79
C GLY A 20 18.15 8.10 -2.51
N LEU A 21 17.81 6.85 -2.83
CA LEU A 21 16.53 6.50 -3.45
C LEU A 21 15.34 6.87 -2.55
N LYS A 22 15.45 6.55 -1.25
CA LYS A 22 14.40 6.84 -0.28
C LYS A 22 14.13 8.34 -0.22
N LYS A 23 15.18 9.17 -0.06
CA LYS A 23 15.04 10.63 0.01
C LYS A 23 14.57 11.24 -1.32
N GLY A 24 15.08 10.75 -2.45
CA GLY A 24 14.77 11.30 -3.77
C GLY A 24 13.40 10.90 -4.32
N TYR A 25 12.88 9.73 -3.94
CA TYR A 25 11.64 9.19 -4.50
C TYR A 25 10.62 8.84 -3.41
N PHE A 26 10.96 7.92 -2.50
CA PHE A 26 9.98 7.36 -1.56
C PHE A 26 9.42 8.39 -0.58
N ASP A 27 10.26 9.27 -0.03
CA ASP A 27 9.83 10.29 0.93
C ASP A 27 8.92 11.34 0.28
N ASN A 28 9.09 11.61 -1.02
CA ASN A 28 8.20 12.48 -1.79
C ASN A 28 6.81 11.87 -1.97
N LEU A 29 6.67 10.54 -1.90
CA LEU A 29 5.36 9.87 -1.93
C LEU A 29 4.51 10.18 -0.69
N LYS A 30 5.10 10.71 0.39
CA LYS A 30 4.36 11.13 1.58
C LYS A 30 3.25 12.14 1.26
N SER A 31 3.51 13.08 0.35
CA SER A 31 2.52 14.07 -0.10
C SER A 31 1.30 13.45 -0.79
N TYR A 32 1.44 12.20 -1.25
CA TYR A 32 0.39 11.40 -1.88
C TYR A 32 -0.07 10.24 -0.97
N GLN A 33 0.24 10.30 0.33
CA GLN A 33 0.00 9.22 1.30
C GLN A 33 0.52 7.85 0.83
N TYR A 34 1.63 7.82 0.08
CA TYR A 34 2.16 6.59 -0.53
C TYR A 34 1.15 5.87 -1.43
N PHE A 35 0.23 6.65 -2.03
CA PHE A 35 -0.95 6.21 -2.75
C PHE A 35 -1.84 5.23 -1.97
N THR A 36 -1.67 5.17 -0.65
CA THR A 36 -2.33 4.22 0.22
C THR A 36 -3.54 4.91 0.85
N HIS A 37 -4.69 4.27 0.76
CA HIS A 37 -5.94 4.78 1.30
C HIS A 37 -6.50 3.78 2.30
N LEU A 38 -6.65 4.24 3.55
CA LEU A 38 -7.07 3.42 4.67
C LEU A 38 -8.41 3.88 5.22
N ARG A 39 -9.31 2.94 5.50
CA ARG A 39 -10.56 3.20 6.22
C ARG A 39 -10.80 2.14 7.28
N LEU A 40 -11.24 2.56 8.46
CA LEU A 40 -11.78 1.67 9.49
C LEU A 40 -13.29 1.91 9.57
N GLY A 41 -14.06 1.00 8.99
CA GLY A 41 -15.47 1.23 8.68
C GLY A 41 -15.62 2.42 7.73
N THR A 42 -16.38 3.44 8.15
CA THR A 42 -16.58 4.68 7.37
C THR A 42 -15.49 5.72 7.60
N LYS A 43 -14.70 5.61 8.68
CA LYS A 43 -13.69 6.59 9.08
C LYS A 43 -12.43 6.45 8.21
N LYS A 44 -12.06 7.53 7.51
CA LYS A 44 -10.74 7.63 6.85
C LYS A 44 -9.64 7.68 7.90
N LEU A 45 -8.57 6.91 7.71
CA LEU A 45 -7.38 6.93 8.54
C LEU A 45 -6.24 7.62 7.80
N GLU A 46 -5.41 8.35 8.54
CA GLU A 46 -4.13 8.82 8.02
C GLU A 46 -3.16 7.64 7.89
N VAL A 47 -2.30 7.69 6.86
CA VAL A 47 -1.24 6.70 6.67
C VAL A 47 -0.03 7.14 7.50
N PRO A 48 0.33 6.41 8.57
CA PRO A 48 1.54 6.73 9.32
C PRO A 48 2.78 6.49 8.46
N SER A 49 3.89 7.15 8.82
CA SER A 49 5.18 7.00 8.13
C SER A 49 5.56 5.51 8.04
N PRO A 50 5.77 4.98 6.81
CA PRO A 50 6.20 3.61 6.64
C PRO A 50 7.60 3.35 7.21
N THR A 51 7.83 2.11 7.60
CA THR A 51 9.11 1.58 8.10
C THR A 51 9.54 0.40 7.25
N LYS A 52 10.75 -0.13 7.48
CA LYS A 52 11.29 -1.31 6.75
C LYS A 52 11.23 -1.15 5.23
N PHE A 53 11.49 0.07 4.76
CA PHE A 53 11.52 0.36 3.32
C PHE A 53 12.71 -0.37 2.68
N VAL A 54 12.43 -1.10 1.61
CA VAL A 54 13.42 -1.66 0.70
C VAL A 54 12.92 -1.48 -0.72
N ALA A 55 13.86 -1.38 -1.65
CA ALA A 55 13.58 -1.28 -3.07
C ALA A 55 14.43 -2.28 -3.86
N SER A 56 13.90 -2.72 -5.00
CA SER A 56 14.62 -3.58 -5.95
C SER A 56 14.20 -3.25 -7.37
N ILE A 57 15.06 -3.52 -8.34
CA ILE A 57 14.80 -3.36 -9.77
C ILE A 57 14.97 -4.71 -10.44
N ALA A 58 13.94 -5.17 -11.16
CA ALA A 58 14.05 -6.34 -12.00
C ALA A 58 13.20 -6.13 -13.25
N ASP A 59 13.69 -6.57 -14.41
CA ASP A 59 12.97 -6.52 -15.68
C ASP A 59 12.41 -5.12 -16.02
N GLY A 60 13.19 -4.07 -15.74
CA GLY A 60 12.78 -2.68 -15.95
C GLY A 60 11.68 -2.19 -14.99
N ARG A 61 11.35 -2.95 -13.94
CA ARG A 61 10.35 -2.59 -12.93
C ARG A 61 10.99 -2.34 -11.58
N VAL A 62 10.61 -1.23 -10.97
CA VAL A 62 10.96 -0.90 -9.58
C VAL A 62 9.90 -1.49 -8.66
N THR A 63 10.32 -2.23 -7.65
CA THR A 63 9.45 -2.72 -6.59
C THR A 63 9.80 -2.02 -5.29
N PHE A 64 8.83 -1.34 -4.69
CA PHE A 64 8.93 -0.83 -3.33
C PHE A 64 8.22 -1.77 -2.36
N ARG A 65 8.88 -2.07 -1.25
CA ARG A 65 8.28 -2.77 -0.12
C ARG A 65 8.49 -1.94 1.12
N PHE A 66 7.41 -1.75 1.88
CA PHE A 66 7.42 -0.98 3.11
C PHE A 66 6.35 -1.54 4.06
N PHE A 67 6.47 -1.18 5.34
CA PHE A 67 5.56 -1.60 6.40
C PHE A 67 4.86 -0.39 7.02
N VAL A 68 3.53 -0.40 7.04
CA VAL A 68 2.70 0.67 7.64
C VAL A 68 2.22 0.20 9.03
N PRO A 69 2.76 0.73 10.13
CA PRO A 69 2.39 0.32 11.48
C PRO A 69 1.08 0.99 11.93
N LEU A 70 -0.07 0.34 11.69
CA LEU A 70 -1.38 0.97 11.95
C LEU A 70 -1.75 1.10 13.43
N GLY A 71 -1.27 0.19 14.29
CA GLY A 71 -1.58 0.23 15.73
C GLY A 71 -3.08 0.18 16.07
N LEU A 72 -3.90 -0.43 15.20
CA LEU A 72 -5.36 -0.45 15.34
C LEU A 72 -5.83 -1.67 16.14
N ARG A 73 -6.93 -1.50 16.88
CA ARG A 73 -7.74 -2.60 17.37
C ARG A 73 -8.83 -2.88 16.32
N LEU A 74 -8.81 -4.08 15.74
CA LEU A 74 -9.87 -4.53 14.85
C LEU A 74 -11.00 -5.16 15.68
N ASP A 75 -12.20 -5.19 15.11
CA ASP A 75 -13.35 -5.94 15.62
C ASP A 75 -14.10 -6.59 14.44
N ALA A 76 -15.05 -7.48 14.76
CA ALA A 76 -15.79 -8.23 13.74
C ALA A 76 -16.80 -7.40 12.94
N LYS A 77 -17.14 -6.18 13.40
CA LYS A 77 -18.17 -5.33 12.80
C LYS A 77 -17.57 -4.22 11.93
N THR A 78 -16.32 -3.87 12.16
CA THR A 78 -15.66 -2.71 11.57
C THR A 78 -14.51 -3.14 10.67
N PRO A 79 -14.74 -3.31 9.35
CA PRO A 79 -13.68 -3.75 8.44
C PRO A 79 -12.58 -2.69 8.31
N LEU A 80 -11.35 -3.14 8.18
CA LEU A 80 -10.25 -2.33 7.66
C LEU A 80 -10.25 -2.44 6.14
N ALA A 81 -10.47 -1.33 5.44
CA ALA A 81 -10.39 -1.27 3.99
C ALA A 81 -9.07 -0.61 3.57
N VAL A 82 -8.34 -1.26 2.67
CA VAL A 82 -7.08 -0.77 2.09
C VAL A 82 -7.22 -0.68 0.58
N ALA A 83 -6.87 0.46 0.00
CA ALA A 83 -6.78 0.63 -1.45
C ALA A 83 -5.50 1.35 -1.84
N PHE A 84 -5.14 1.18 -3.11
CA PHE A 84 -4.02 1.87 -3.73
C PHE A 84 -4.53 2.63 -4.95
N TYR A 85 -4.47 3.96 -4.92
CA TYR A 85 -4.84 4.78 -6.06
C TYR A 85 -4.28 6.20 -5.95
N ASP A 86 -4.10 6.81 -7.12
CA ASP A 86 -3.65 8.19 -7.27
C ASP A 86 -4.86 9.14 -7.40
N ASP A 87 -5.04 9.99 -6.39
CA ASP A 87 -6.07 11.04 -6.39
C ASP A 87 -5.88 12.04 -7.53
N THR A 88 -4.69 12.13 -8.14
CA THR A 88 -4.40 13.03 -9.26
C THR A 88 -4.64 12.39 -10.63
N PHE A 89 -4.96 11.08 -10.66
CA PHE A 89 -5.25 10.29 -11.87
C PHE A 89 -4.09 10.20 -12.89
N PHE A 90 -2.87 10.62 -12.53
CA PHE A 90 -1.71 10.50 -13.41
C PHE A 90 -1.13 9.08 -13.41
N THR A 91 -1.36 8.31 -12.34
CA THR A 91 -0.85 6.95 -12.17
C THR A 91 -1.98 5.95 -11.97
N ASP A 92 -2.04 4.92 -12.82
CA ASP A 92 -2.93 3.79 -12.60
C ASP A 92 -2.31 2.78 -11.62
N MET A 93 -3.13 2.26 -10.71
CA MET A 93 -2.71 1.35 -9.66
C MET A 93 -3.70 0.22 -9.52
N VAL A 94 -3.21 -1.01 -9.68
CA VAL A 94 -4.04 -2.21 -9.63
C VAL A 94 -3.46 -3.24 -8.68
N PHE A 95 -4.34 -3.98 -8.03
CA PHE A 95 -3.95 -5.17 -7.28
C PHE A 95 -3.39 -6.24 -8.22
N ASN A 96 -2.42 -7.02 -7.75
CA ASN A 96 -1.94 -8.20 -8.48
C ASN A 96 -3.12 -9.16 -8.73
N LYS A 97 -3.20 -9.75 -9.93
CA LYS A 97 -4.26 -10.71 -10.28
C LYS A 97 -4.15 -12.04 -9.53
N SER A 98 -2.94 -12.42 -9.12
CA SER A 98 -2.63 -13.66 -8.42
C SER A 98 -2.17 -13.37 -7.00
N GLY A 99 -2.98 -13.75 -6.01
CA GLY A 99 -2.66 -13.60 -4.59
C GLY A 99 -2.29 -12.16 -4.15
N PRO A 100 -3.07 -11.12 -4.47
CA PRO A 100 -2.73 -9.73 -4.16
C PRO A 100 -2.61 -9.42 -2.67
N VAL A 101 -3.26 -10.22 -1.81
CA VAL A 101 -3.29 -10.01 -0.37
C VAL A 101 -3.01 -11.33 0.31
N ALA A 102 -1.95 -11.36 1.11
CA ALA A 102 -1.68 -12.43 2.06
C ALA A 102 -2.05 -11.95 3.47
N LEU A 103 -2.93 -12.67 4.15
CA LEU A 103 -3.34 -12.36 5.52
C LEU A 103 -2.68 -13.33 6.49
N LYS A 104 -1.95 -12.80 7.47
CA LYS A 104 -1.38 -13.56 8.59
C LYS A 104 -2.03 -13.12 9.89
N VAL A 105 -2.69 -14.05 10.57
CA VAL A 105 -3.31 -13.86 11.88
C VAL A 105 -2.46 -14.56 12.93
N THR A 106 -2.20 -13.91 14.08
CA THR A 106 -1.25 -14.39 15.09
C THR A 106 -1.82 -14.53 16.48
N ASP A 107 -3.08 -14.14 16.71
CA ASP A 107 -3.77 -14.19 18.01
C ASP A 107 -4.73 -15.39 18.15
N GLY A 108 -4.75 -16.29 17.17
CA GLY A 108 -5.67 -17.43 17.12
C GLY A 108 -7.08 -17.10 16.60
N GLY A 109 -7.37 -15.83 16.32
CA GLY A 109 -8.62 -15.42 15.67
C GLY A 109 -8.69 -15.85 14.20
N LYS A 110 -9.78 -15.47 13.54
CA LYS A 110 -10.01 -15.71 12.11
C LYS A 110 -10.04 -14.39 11.37
N GLY A 111 -9.29 -14.32 10.28
CA GLY A 111 -9.26 -13.16 9.39
C GLY A 111 -9.68 -13.54 7.98
N SER A 112 -10.31 -12.62 7.28
CA SER A 112 -10.67 -12.78 5.86
C SER A 112 -10.42 -11.50 5.09
N VAL A 113 -10.18 -11.65 3.78
CA VAL A 113 -9.98 -10.56 2.85
C VAL A 113 -10.97 -10.70 1.70
N ALA A 114 -11.64 -9.61 1.33
CA ALA A 114 -12.42 -9.52 0.11
C ALA A 114 -12.01 -8.30 -0.71
N LEU A 115 -11.59 -8.52 -1.95
CA LEU A 115 -11.39 -7.43 -2.92
C LEU A 115 -12.74 -7.02 -3.52
N ARG A 116 -13.07 -5.73 -3.47
CA ARG A 116 -14.31 -5.19 -4.05
C ARG A 116 -14.07 -3.81 -4.66
N ALA A 117 -14.60 -3.59 -5.86
CA ALA A 117 -14.81 -2.25 -6.35
C ALA A 117 -15.75 -1.50 -5.39
N SER A 118 -15.46 -0.22 -5.11
CA SER A 118 -16.21 0.59 -4.14
C SER A 118 -16.78 1.85 -4.80
N PRO A 119 -17.92 1.78 -5.51
CA PRO A 119 -18.53 2.94 -6.18
C PRO A 119 -18.87 4.08 -5.23
N SER A 120 -19.26 3.78 -3.98
CA SER A 120 -19.51 4.81 -2.95
C SER A 120 -18.25 5.57 -2.51
N LEU A 121 -17.07 5.05 -2.86
CA LEU A 121 -15.76 5.65 -2.62
C LEU A 121 -15.12 6.13 -3.93
N SER A 122 -15.90 6.27 -5.00
CA SER A 122 -15.42 6.80 -6.27
C SER A 122 -14.92 8.24 -6.14
N TYR A 123 -13.97 8.60 -6.98
CA TYR A 123 -13.42 9.95 -7.09
C TYR A 123 -13.51 10.45 -8.54
N TYR A 124 -13.15 11.72 -8.79
CA TYR A 124 -13.41 12.41 -10.07
C TYR A 124 -14.86 12.30 -10.54
N SER A 125 -15.80 12.82 -9.74
CA SER A 125 -17.23 12.84 -10.10
C SER A 125 -17.80 11.45 -10.44
N GLY A 126 -17.28 10.38 -9.85
CA GLY A 126 -17.75 9.01 -10.06
C GLY A 126 -17.07 8.26 -11.22
N GLN A 127 -16.13 8.89 -11.93
CA GLN A 127 -15.48 8.27 -13.09
C GLN A 127 -14.51 7.16 -12.69
N VAL A 128 -13.91 7.26 -11.50
CA VAL A 128 -12.91 6.30 -11.05
C VAL A 128 -13.40 5.57 -9.81
N VAL A 129 -13.60 4.27 -9.96
CA VAL A 129 -14.06 3.39 -8.89
C VAL A 129 -12.86 2.62 -8.35
N PRO A 130 -12.36 2.95 -7.15
CA PRO A 130 -11.23 2.22 -6.58
C PRO A 130 -11.65 0.80 -6.16
N THR A 131 -10.70 -0.12 -6.25
CA THR A 131 -10.82 -1.43 -5.59
C THR A 131 -10.23 -1.34 -4.20
N TYR A 132 -10.95 -1.84 -3.20
CA TYR A 132 -10.48 -1.97 -1.82
C TYR A 132 -10.34 -3.44 -1.46
N ALA A 133 -9.29 -3.76 -0.71
CA ALA A 133 -9.19 -4.97 0.12
C ALA A 133 -9.88 -4.71 1.46
N PHE A 134 -11.05 -5.30 1.65
CA PHE A 134 -11.77 -5.29 2.92
C PHE A 134 -11.28 -6.45 3.77
N ILE A 135 -10.67 -6.12 4.91
CA ILE A 135 -10.13 -7.05 5.88
C ILE A 135 -11.10 -7.07 7.07
N THR A 136 -11.62 -8.24 7.39
CA THR A 136 -12.42 -8.47 8.59
C THR A 136 -11.71 -9.45 9.51
N TRP A 137 -11.84 -9.25 10.82
CA TRP A 137 -11.23 -10.08 11.84
C TRP A 137 -12.27 -10.47 12.88
N SER A 138 -12.28 -11.73 13.30
CA SER A 138 -13.04 -12.21 14.46
C SER A 138 -12.05 -12.77 15.47
N PRO A 139 -12.11 -12.34 16.75
CA PRO A 139 -11.34 -12.98 17.81
C PRO A 139 -11.65 -14.47 17.93
N SER A 140 -10.76 -15.20 18.60
CA SER A 140 -10.97 -16.60 18.97
C SER A 140 -12.12 -16.79 19.96
#